data_AF-A0A951PBN8-F1
#
_entry.id   AF-A0A951PBN8-F1
#
_cell.length_a   1.000
_cell.length_b   1.000
_cell.length_c   1.000
_cell.angle_alpha   90.00
_cell.angle_beta   90.00
_cell.angle_gamma   90.00
#
_symmetry.space_group_name_H-M   'P 1'
#
loop_
_entity.id
_entity.type
_entity.pdbx_description
1 polymer ?
#
loop_
_entity_poly.entity_id
_entity_poly.type
_entity_poly.pdbx_seq_one_letter_code
_entity_poly.pdbx_strand_id
1 'polypeptide(L)'
;MPKPQSQPKRAINPRSLENLKHEGRPPAFEEEKKRRTLTVTDSGWDGTMAVAKALGCRGISELIELIGRGQLQVGAPSSEAEADL
;
A
#
# COMPACT_ATOMS: atom_id res chain seq x y z
N MET A 1 30.48 -9.70 -37.79
CA MET A 1 29.12 -9.96 -37.27
C MET A 1 29.21 -10.31 -35.80
N PRO A 2 28.49 -9.65 -34.87
CA PRO A 2 28.51 -10.02 -33.46
C PRO A 2 27.60 -11.24 -33.19
N LYS A 3 28.01 -12.11 -32.27
CA LYS A 3 27.32 -13.36 -31.91
C LYS A 3 26.03 -13.09 -31.12
N PRO A 4 24.95 -13.89 -31.28
CA PRO A 4 23.76 -13.76 -30.46
C PRO A 4 24.05 -14.21 -29.03
N GLN A 5 23.79 -13.32 -28.06
CA GLN A 5 23.85 -13.65 -26.64
C GLN A 5 22.61 -14.50 -26.28
N SER A 6 22.82 -15.77 -25.95
CA SER A 6 21.75 -16.63 -25.45
C SER A 6 21.32 -16.15 -24.05
N GLN A 7 20.05 -15.77 -23.89
CA GLN A 7 19.50 -15.46 -22.57
C GLN A 7 19.58 -16.69 -21.65
N PRO A 8 19.92 -16.54 -20.36
CA PRO A 8 19.93 -17.66 -19.43
C PRO A 8 18.50 -18.19 -19.25
N LYS A 9 18.32 -19.51 -19.45
CA LYS A 9 17.06 -20.21 -19.13
C LYS A 9 16.67 -19.90 -17.69
N ARG A 10 15.53 -19.23 -17.49
CA ARG A 10 14.94 -19.04 -16.16
C ARG A 10 14.68 -20.42 -15.56
N ALA A 11 15.48 -20.82 -14.57
CA ALA A 11 15.27 -22.07 -13.86
C ALA A 11 13.94 -21.97 -13.10
N ILE A 12 13.00 -22.85 -13.43
CA ILE A 12 11.72 -22.96 -12.72
C ILE A 12 12.02 -23.53 -11.33
N ASN A 13 11.56 -22.85 -10.29
CA ASN A 13 11.71 -23.34 -8.92
C ASN A 13 10.91 -24.66 -8.77
N PRO A 14 11.52 -25.77 -8.34
CA PRO A 14 10.83 -27.06 -8.23
C PRO A 14 9.66 -27.04 -7.24
N ARG A 15 9.65 -26.10 -6.29
CA ARG A 15 8.55 -25.91 -5.33
C ARG A 15 7.51 -24.89 -5.80
N SER A 16 7.51 -24.48 -7.07
CA SER A 16 6.54 -23.50 -7.57
C SER A 16 5.09 -23.96 -7.42
N LEU A 17 4.81 -25.26 -7.62
CA LEU A 17 3.47 -25.83 -7.44
C LEU A 17 3.08 -25.93 -5.96
N GLU A 18 4.01 -26.31 -5.09
CA GLU A 18 3.79 -26.41 -3.64
C GLU A 18 3.52 -25.05 -3.00
N ASN A 19 4.19 -23.99 -3.48
CA ASN A 19 4.02 -22.63 -2.98
C ASN A 19 2.82 -21.89 -3.60
N LEU A 20 2.11 -22.51 -4.55
CA LEU A 20 0.98 -21.88 -5.22
C LEU A 20 -0.23 -21.88 -4.29
N LYS A 21 -0.45 -20.76 -3.61
CA LYS A 21 -1.69 -20.50 -2.87
C LYS A 21 -2.75 -20.01 -3.87
N HIS A 22 -3.73 -20.86 -4.16
CA HIS A 22 -4.85 -20.53 -5.04
C HIS A 22 -5.84 -19.56 -4.40
N GLU A 23 -5.88 -19.55 -3.08
CA GLU A 23 -6.63 -18.58 -2.30
C GLU A 23 -5.85 -17.27 -2.35
N GLY A 24 -6.47 -16.23 -2.90
CA GLY A 24 -5.94 -14.88 -2.83
C GLY A 24 -5.65 -14.49 -1.39
N ARG A 25 -4.91 -13.41 -1.19
CA ARG A 25 -4.61 -12.94 0.15
C ARG A 25 -5.91 -12.75 0.95
N PRO A 26 -6.00 -13.24 2.20
CA PRO A 26 -7.17 -13.02 3.03
C PRO A 26 -7.53 -11.54 3.09
N PRO A 27 -8.83 -11.20 2.98
CA PRO A 27 -9.25 -9.82 3.08
C PRO A 27 -8.90 -9.28 4.47
N ALA A 28 -8.52 -8.01 4.52
CA ALA A 28 -8.14 -7.38 5.78
C ALA A 28 -9.36 -7.10 6.69
N PHE A 29 -10.56 -7.09 6.09
CA PHE A 29 -11.83 -6.82 6.74
C PHE A 29 -12.87 -7.78 6.15
N GLU A 30 -13.94 -8.05 6.88
CA GLU A 30 -14.99 -9.01 6.48
C GLU A 30 -15.85 -8.52 5.31
N GLU A 31 -15.84 -7.21 5.05
CA GLU A 31 -16.63 -6.57 3.99
C GLU A 31 -15.95 -6.65 2.61
N GLU A 32 -16.75 -6.87 1.56
CA GLU A 32 -16.29 -6.83 0.18
C GLU A 32 -15.84 -5.41 -0.22
N LYS A 33 -14.62 -5.31 -0.78
CA LYS A 33 -14.08 -4.05 -1.26
C LYS A 33 -14.76 -3.60 -2.56
N LYS A 34 -15.30 -2.39 -2.57
CA LYS A 34 -15.75 -1.72 -3.80
C LYS A 34 -14.65 -0.81 -4.36
N ARG A 35 -14.41 -0.86 -5.67
CA ARG A 35 -13.46 0.05 -6.33
C ARG A 35 -13.97 1.48 -6.28
N ARG A 36 -13.11 2.41 -5.86
CA ARG A 36 -13.32 3.86 -5.90
C ARG A 36 -12.14 4.52 -6.59
N THR A 37 -12.38 5.66 -7.24
CA THR A 37 -11.34 6.45 -7.92
C THR A 37 -11.05 7.71 -7.10
N LEU A 38 -9.78 8.09 -7.02
CA LEU A 38 -9.31 9.28 -6.31
C LEU A 38 -8.47 10.13 -7.28
N THR A 39 -8.73 11.44 -7.31
CA THR A 39 -7.94 12.42 -8.06
C THR A 39 -7.15 13.26 -7.07
N VAL A 40 -5.82 13.26 -7.19
CA VAL A 40 -4.89 14.01 -6.33
C VAL A 40 -3.73 14.53 -7.18
N THR A 41 -2.99 15.51 -6.66
CA THR A 41 -1.71 15.93 -7.24
C THR A 41 -0.63 14.88 -7.01
N ASP A 42 0.44 14.93 -7.80
CA ASP A 42 1.61 14.05 -7.61
C ASP A 42 2.21 14.21 -6.20
N SER A 43 2.36 15.45 -5.74
CA SER A 43 2.87 15.75 -4.39
C SER A 43 1.98 15.16 -3.28
N GLY A 44 0.66 15.22 -3.45
CA GLY A 44 -0.29 14.62 -2.52
C GLY A 44 -0.20 13.10 -2.52
N TRP A 45 -0.03 12.49 -3.69
CA TRP A 45 0.14 11.05 -3.84
C TRP A 45 1.42 10.55 -3.16
N ASP A 46 2.56 11.16 -3.48
CA ASP A 46 3.87 10.79 -2.94
C ASP A 46 3.94 10.99 -1.42
N GLY A 47 3.42 12.12 -0.93
CA GLY A 47 3.31 12.37 0.50
C GLY A 47 2.46 11.33 1.22
N THR A 48 1.31 10.96 0.65
CA THR A 48 0.43 9.93 1.23
C THR A 48 1.10 8.54 1.21
N MET A 49 1.84 8.19 0.15
CA MET A 49 2.62 6.95 0.11
C MET A 49 3.69 6.92 1.22
N ALA A 50 4.38 8.03 1.44
CA ALA A 50 5.38 8.13 2.50
C ALA A 50 4.76 7.92 3.90
N VAL A 51 3.60 8.55 4.15
CA VAL A 51 2.83 8.36 5.40
C VAL A 51 2.40 6.91 5.58
N ALA A 52 1.82 6.29 4.54
CA ALA A 52 1.41 4.89 4.60
C ALA A 52 2.58 3.98 4.97
N LYS A 53 3.75 4.19 4.36
CA LYS A 53 4.97 3.42 4.68
C LYS A 53 5.45 3.66 6.10
N ALA A 54 5.46 4.91 6.57
CA ALA A 54 5.89 5.27 7.92
C ALA A 54 5.01 4.63 9.00
N LEU A 55 3.72 4.47 8.72
CA LEU A 55 2.75 3.83 9.62
C LEU A 55 2.65 2.31 9.44
N GLY A 56 3.54 1.70 8.65
CA GLY A 56 3.52 0.25 8.39
C GLY A 56 2.33 -0.24 7.57
N CYS A 57 1.59 0.66 6.93
CA CYS A 57 0.52 0.31 6.01
C CYS A 57 1.11 -0.25 4.72
N ARG A 58 0.38 -1.20 4.11
CA ARG A 58 0.74 -1.87 2.86
C ARG A 58 0.51 -0.99 1.63
N GLY A 59 -0.20 0.12 1.80
CA GLY A 59 -0.45 1.12 0.78
C GLY A 59 -1.57 2.07 1.16
N ILE A 60 -1.88 3.00 0.24
CA ILE A 60 -2.86 4.07 0.45
C ILE A 60 -4.26 3.53 0.75
N SER A 61 -4.70 2.47 0.08
CA SER A 61 -6.04 1.91 0.32
C SER A 61 -6.21 1.37 1.74
N GLU A 62 -5.15 0.82 2.35
CA GLU A 62 -5.23 0.39 3.75
C GLU A 62 -5.23 1.58 4.70
N LEU A 63 -4.40 2.59 4.43
CA LEU A 63 -4.41 3.83 5.19
C LEU A 63 -5.82 4.44 5.23
N ILE A 64 -6.51 4.53 4.08
CA ILE A 64 -7.88 5.05 4.00
C ILE A 64 -8.88 4.19 4.80
N GLU A 65 -8.78 2.87 4.73
CA GLU A 65 -9.65 1.96 5.51
C GLU A 65 -9.44 2.13 7.01
N LEU A 66 -8.19 2.21 7.48
CA LEU A 66 -7.86 2.40 8.89
C LEU A 66 -8.41 3.75 9.40
N ILE A 67 -8.29 4.81 8.60
CA ILE A 67 -8.87 6.12 8.92
C ILE A 67 -10.40 6.03 9.00
N GLY A 68 -11.04 5.50 7.96
CA GLY A 68 -12.51 5.41 7.89
C GLY A 68 -13.13 4.54 8.98
N ARG A 69 -12.37 3.58 9.51
CA ARG A 69 -12.78 2.69 10.62
C ARG A 69 -12.36 3.20 12.00
N GLY A 70 -11.73 4.38 12.09
CA GLY A 70 -11.28 4.96 13.36
C GLY A 70 -10.10 4.23 14.01
N GLN A 71 -9.42 3.35 13.28
CA GLN A 71 -8.23 2.63 13.74
C GLN A 71 -6.95 3.48 13.56
N LEU A 72 -7.03 4.55 12.77
CA LEU A 72 -6.00 5.57 12.62
C LEU A 72 -6.66 6.94 12.71
N GLN A 73 -6.26 7.73 13.71
CA GLN A 73 -6.79 9.08 13.88
C GLN A 73 -6.00 10.09 13.05
N VAL A 74 -6.71 10.91 12.28
CA VAL A 74 -6.16 12.09 11.63
C VAL A 74 -6.43 13.27 12.57
N GLY A 75 -5.38 13.79 13.21
CA GLY A 75 -5.51 14.97 14.05
C GLY A 75 -5.78 16.21 13.21
N ALA A 76 -6.80 16.99 13.60
CA ALA A 76 -6.79 18.41 13.25
C ALA A 76 -5.63 19.06 14.01
N PRO A 77 -4.93 20.06 13.44
CA PRO A 77 -4.04 20.88 14.25
C PRO A 77 -4.89 21.49 15.38
N SER A 78 -4.63 21.08 16.62
CA SER A 78 -5.18 21.74 17.79
C SER A 78 -4.68 23.18 17.76
N SER A 79 -5.59 24.14 17.63
CA SER A 79 -5.31 25.57 17.74
C SER A 79 -5.03 25.96 19.20
N GLU A 80 -4.09 25.27 19.83
CA GLU A 80 -3.64 25.54 21.20
C GLU A 80 -2.13 25.70 21.19
N ALA A 81 -1.68 26.81 20.59
CA ALA A 81 -0.33 27.34 20.74
C ALA A 81 -0.37 28.87 20.62
N GLU A 82 -1.28 29.51 21.36
CA GLU A 82 -1.36 30.96 21.57
C GLU A 82 -1.94 31.18 22.98
N ALA A 83 -1.11 30.95 24.01
CA ALA A 83 -1.21 31.59 25.32
C ALA A 83 -0.11 31.04 26.23
N ASP A 84 1.09 31.62 26.17
CA ASP A 84 1.77 32.03 27.38
C ASP A 84 2.76 33.15 27.04
N LEU A 85 2.67 34.18 27.87
CA LEU A 85 3.23 35.53 27.76
C LEU A 85 4.77 35.58 27.83
#